data_AF-A0A7C3CY67-F1
#
_entry.id   AF-A0A7C3CY67-F1
#
_cell.length_a   1.000
_cell.length_b   1.000
_cell.length_c   1.000
_cell.angle_alpha   90.00
_cell.angle_beta   90.00
_cell.angle_gamma   90.00
#
_symmetry.space_group_name_H-M   'P 1'
#
loop_
_entity.id
_entity.type
_entity.pdbx_description
1 polymer ?
#
loop_
_entity_poly.entity_id
_entity_poly.type
_entity_poly.pdbx_seq_one_letter_code
_entity_poly.pdbx_strand_id
1 'polypeptide(L)'
;MFIDYRTWKKEKSESFEPDQLVRCPSCWGSAIEECACCGSEVDCRRCDGEGQLPFSDLTQSERETLVTPAEYRKALLDDAIAYGDWTGQDPIELLYLDGFEPWQDLQHKEIQINI
;
A
#
# COMPACT_ATOMS: atom_id res chain seq x y z
N MET A 1 7.17 -16.21 11.75
CA MET A 1 6.88 -16.64 10.37
C MET A 1 5.94 -15.61 9.77
N PHE A 2 6.49 -14.70 8.99
CA PHE A 2 5.71 -13.72 8.26
C PHE A 2 4.94 -14.39 7.12
N ILE A 3 3.73 -13.90 6.85
CA ILE A 3 2.87 -14.45 5.80
C ILE A 3 3.26 -13.87 4.43
N ASP A 4 3.15 -14.67 3.37
CA ASP A 4 3.45 -14.22 2.01
C ASP A 4 2.41 -13.24 1.47
N TYR A 5 2.77 -12.49 0.42
CA TYR A 5 1.91 -11.46 -0.16
C TYR A 5 0.53 -11.96 -0.61
N ARG A 6 0.43 -13.18 -1.17
CA ARG A 6 -0.86 -13.67 -1.68
C ARG A 6 -1.79 -14.00 -0.53
N THR A 7 -1.26 -14.64 0.51
CA THR A 7 -2.00 -14.93 1.75
C THR A 7 -2.42 -13.63 2.42
N TRP A 8 -1.49 -12.70 2.63
CA TRP A 8 -1.78 -11.39 3.21
C TRP A 8 -2.82 -10.60 2.41
N LYS A 9 -2.70 -10.60 1.07
CA LYS A 9 -3.64 -9.88 0.20
C LYS A 9 -5.05 -10.42 0.35
N LYS A 10 -5.20 -11.74 0.40
CA LYS A 10 -6.50 -12.41 0.58
C LYS A 10 -7.11 -12.02 1.93
N GLU A 11 -6.37 -12.22 3.02
CA GLU A 11 -6.83 -11.91 4.38
C GLU A 11 -7.17 -10.43 4.53
N LYS A 12 -6.32 -9.53 4.02
CA LYS A 12 -6.56 -8.09 4.06
C LYS A 12 -7.80 -7.70 3.28
N SER A 13 -8.03 -8.30 2.11
CA SER A 13 -9.22 -8.03 1.30
C SER A 13 -10.50 -8.52 1.98
N GLU A 14 -10.44 -9.64 2.71
CA GLU A 14 -11.56 -10.19 3.48
C GLU A 14 -11.83 -9.43 4.79
N SER A 15 -10.86 -8.65 5.28
CA SER A 15 -10.97 -7.86 6.52
C SER A 15 -11.66 -6.50 6.38
N PHE A 16 -11.97 -6.06 5.15
CA PHE A 16 -12.62 -4.77 4.95
C PHE A 16 -14.10 -4.83 5.32
N GLU A 17 -14.52 -3.96 6.23
CA GLU A 17 -15.94 -3.77 6.52
C GLU A 17 -16.60 -2.93 5.41
N PRO A 18 -17.89 -3.17 5.09
CA PRO A 18 -18.56 -2.46 3.99
C PRO A 18 -18.55 -0.93 4.10
N ASP A 19 -18.69 -0.40 5.32
CA ASP A 19 -18.70 1.02 5.63
C ASP A 19 -17.30 1.59 5.91
N GLN A 20 -16.26 0.75 5.88
CA GLN A 20 -14.89 1.20 6.06
C GLN A 20 -14.50 2.16 4.94
N LEU A 21 -14.08 3.37 5.33
CA LEU A 21 -13.54 4.36 4.40
C LEU A 21 -12.15 3.93 3.94
N VAL A 22 -11.98 3.86 2.63
CA VAL A 22 -10.75 3.47 1.95
C VAL A 22 -10.37 4.54 0.93
N ARG A 23 -9.09 4.60 0.55
CA ARG A 23 -8.62 5.57 -0.45
C ARG A 23 -9.43 5.43 -1.75
N CYS A 24 -9.83 6.55 -2.33
CA CYS A 24 -10.45 6.55 -3.64
C CYS A 24 -9.43 6.04 -4.68
N PRO A 25 -9.76 5.00 -5.46
CA PRO A 25 -8.82 4.41 -6.44
C PRO A 25 -8.58 5.31 -7.66
N SER A 26 -9.43 6.32 -7.91
CA SER A 26 -9.25 7.25 -9.03
C SER A 26 -8.21 8.33 -8.73
N CYS A 27 -8.24 8.91 -7.54
CA CYS A 27 -7.31 9.96 -7.11
C CYS A 27 -6.24 9.48 -6.13
N TRP A 28 -6.25 8.18 -5.79
CA TRP A 28 -5.32 7.56 -4.83
C TRP A 28 -5.27 8.24 -3.46
N GLY A 29 -6.35 8.89 -3.05
CA GLY A 29 -6.43 9.62 -1.78
C GLY A 29 -6.11 11.11 -1.86
N SER A 30 -5.72 11.65 -3.02
CA SER A 30 -5.37 13.07 -3.15
C SER A 30 -6.58 14.01 -3.07
N ALA A 31 -7.80 13.49 -3.22
CA ALA A 31 -9.05 14.24 -3.40
C ALA A 31 -9.14 15.07 -4.69
N ILE A 32 -8.06 15.16 -5.47
CA ILE A 32 -7.97 16.00 -6.67
C ILE A 32 -7.60 15.19 -7.91
N GLU A 33 -8.07 15.63 -9.07
CA GLU A 33 -7.67 15.15 -10.40
C GLU A 33 -7.24 16.33 -11.27
N GLU A 34 -6.27 16.12 -12.17
CA GLU A 34 -5.85 17.17 -13.10
C GLU A 34 -6.77 17.19 -14.34
N CYS A 35 -7.28 18.35 -14.75
CA CYS A 35 -7.98 18.45 -16.04
C CYS A 35 -6.98 18.20 -17.16
N ALA A 36 -7.22 17.14 -17.95
CA ALA A 36 -6.46 16.85 -19.16
C ALA A 36 -6.45 18.01 -20.18
N CYS A 37 -7.42 18.93 -20.07
CA CYS A 37 -7.61 20.07 -20.96
C CYS A 37 -6.69 21.27 -20.67
N CYS A 38 -6.48 21.58 -19.39
CA CYS A 38 -5.85 22.84 -18.95
C CYS A 38 -4.86 22.66 -17.81
N GLY A 39 -4.67 21.43 -17.30
CA GLY A 39 -3.77 21.12 -16.19
C GLY A 39 -4.24 21.68 -14.84
N SER A 40 -5.45 22.24 -14.75
CA SER A 40 -5.99 22.72 -13.49
C SER A 40 -6.40 21.55 -12.60
N GLU A 41 -6.08 21.64 -11.32
CA GLU A 41 -6.57 20.72 -10.29
C GLU A 41 -8.07 20.96 -10.08
N VAL A 42 -8.84 19.89 -10.12
CA VAL A 42 -10.27 19.89 -9.83
C VAL A 42 -10.58 18.77 -8.84
N ASP A 43 -11.70 18.88 -8.13
CA ASP A 43 -12.12 17.83 -7.21
C ASP A 43 -12.33 16.51 -7.95
N CYS A 44 -11.85 15.42 -7.37
CA CYS A 44 -12.02 14.10 -7.95
C CYS A 44 -13.50 13.74 -7.95
N ARG A 45 -14.07 13.56 -9.14
CA ARG A 45 -15.50 13.25 -9.33
C ARG A 45 -15.92 11.90 -8.79
N ARG A 46 -14.96 10.99 -8.58
CA ARG A 46 -15.25 9.64 -8.09
C ARG A 46 -15.57 9.63 -6.59
N CYS A 47 -14.97 10.54 -5.83
CA CYS A 47 -15.13 10.67 -4.39
C CYS A 47 -15.58 12.06 -3.96
N ASP A 48 -16.06 12.88 -4.89
CA ASP A 48 -16.55 14.24 -4.67
C ASP A 48 -15.61 15.11 -3.80
N GLY A 49 -14.30 15.00 -4.01
CA GLY A 49 -13.31 15.77 -3.25
C GLY A 49 -13.01 15.26 -1.84
N GLU A 50 -13.52 14.10 -1.43
CA GLU A 50 -13.26 13.53 -0.10
C GLU A 50 -11.94 12.74 -0.05
N GLY A 51 -11.42 12.32 -1.20
CA GLY A 51 -10.24 11.44 -1.31
C GLY A 51 -10.48 9.99 -0.87
N GLN A 52 -11.64 9.68 -0.30
CA GLN A 52 -12.00 8.38 0.23
C GLN A 52 -13.43 7.97 -0.15
N LEU A 53 -13.69 6.67 -0.13
CA LEU A 53 -15.00 6.07 -0.40
C LEU A 53 -15.26 4.93 0.58
N PRO A 54 -16.53 4.64 0.91
CA PRO A 54 -16.88 3.37 1.54
C PRO A 54 -16.42 2.18 0.70
N PHE A 55 -15.91 1.12 1.32
CA PHE A 55 -15.48 -0.09 0.61
C PHE A 55 -16.61 -0.74 -0.20
N SER A 56 -17.86 -0.64 0.27
CA SER A 56 -19.06 -1.07 -0.44
C SER A 56 -19.20 -0.45 -1.83
N ASP A 57 -18.72 0.79 -1.99
CA ASP A 57 -18.94 1.60 -3.19
C ASP A 57 -17.92 1.29 -4.28
N LEU A 58 -16.91 0.46 -3.98
CA LEU A 58 -15.91 0.03 -4.94
C LEU A 58 -16.36 -1.20 -5.73
N THR A 59 -16.06 -1.19 -7.02
CA THR A 59 -16.14 -2.35 -7.91
C THR A 59 -15.13 -3.41 -7.50
N GLN A 60 -15.34 -4.67 -7.94
CA GLN A 60 -14.39 -5.76 -7.67
C GLN A 60 -12.97 -5.42 -8.15
N SER A 61 -12.83 -4.85 -9.35
CA SER A 61 -11.53 -4.43 -9.89
C SER A 61 -10.87 -3.32 -9.08
N GLU A 62 -11.65 -2.36 -8.55
CA GLU A 62 -11.12 -1.30 -7.69
C GLU A 62 -10.65 -1.86 -6.33
N ARG A 63 -11.36 -2.84 -5.77
CA ARG A 63 -10.95 -3.48 -4.52
C ARG A 63 -9.60 -4.19 -4.66
N GLU A 64 -9.32 -4.77 -5.82
CA GLU A 64 -8.05 -5.45 -6.10
C GLU A 64 -6.84 -4.49 -6.13
N THR A 65 -7.05 -3.19 -6.39
CA THR A 65 -5.99 -2.16 -6.41
C THR A 65 -5.78 -1.49 -5.05
N LEU A 66 -6.68 -1.72 -4.08
CA LEU A 66 -6.51 -1.22 -2.71
C LEU A 66 -5.43 -1.95 -1.93
N VAL A 67 -5.13 -3.20 -2.28
CA VAL A 67 -4.18 -4.03 -1.54
C VAL A 67 -2.95 -4.25 -2.40
N THR A 68 -1.96 -3.39 -2.20
CA THR A 68 -0.76 -3.29 -3.06
C THR A 68 0.47 -3.97 -2.46
N PRO A 69 1.48 -4.31 -3.28
CA PRO A 69 2.77 -4.77 -2.79
C PRO A 69 3.47 -3.74 -1.88
N ALA A 70 3.24 -2.44 -2.11
CA ALA A 70 3.83 -1.39 -1.28
C ALA A 70 3.25 -1.38 0.14
N GLU A 71 1.94 -1.53 0.27
CA GLU A 71 1.29 -1.65 1.58
C GLU A 71 1.65 -2.95 2.29
N TYR A 72 1.77 -4.04 1.54
CA TYR A 72 2.25 -5.30 2.07
C TYR A 72 3.65 -5.15 2.68
N ARG A 73 4.60 -4.53 1.95
CA ARG A 73 5.96 -4.29 2.48
C ARG A 73 5.95 -3.46 3.74
N LYS A 74 5.08 -2.45 3.81
CA LYS A 74 4.93 -1.64 5.03
C LYS A 74 4.43 -2.49 6.19
N ALA A 75 3.35 -3.26 5.99
CA ALA A 75 2.81 -4.14 7.02
C ALA A 75 3.82 -5.19 7.48
N LEU A 76 4.55 -5.79 6.53
CA LEU A 76 5.60 -6.76 6.78
C LEU A 76 6.73 -6.16 7.64
N LEU A 77 7.15 -4.93 7.36
CA LEU A 77 8.16 -4.23 8.15
C LEU A 77 7.64 -3.89 9.55
N ASP A 78 6.40 -3.44 9.67
CA ASP A 78 5.76 -3.14 10.95
C ASP A 78 5.71 -4.41 11.84
N ASP A 79 5.35 -5.56 11.27
CA ASP A 79 5.36 -6.86 11.97
C ASP A 79 6.78 -7.26 12.38
N ALA A 80 7.78 -7.05 11.52
CA ALA A 80 9.16 -7.38 11.82
C ALA A 80 9.74 -6.51 12.93
N ILE A 81 9.41 -5.22 12.97
CA ILE A 81 9.77 -4.31 14.04
C ILE A 81 9.17 -4.78 15.36
N ALA A 82 7.86 -5.06 15.38
CA ALA A 82 7.19 -5.53 16.58
C ALA A 82 7.78 -6.86 17.10
N TYR A 83 8.12 -7.77 16.19
CA TYR A 83 8.75 -9.05 16.55
C TYR A 83 10.20 -8.89 17.04
N GLY A 84 10.95 -7.97 16.42
CA GLY A 84 12.30 -7.60 16.85
C GLY A 84 12.30 -6.99 18.24
N ASP A 85 11.38 -6.07 18.53
CA ASP A 85 11.21 -5.46 19.85
C ASP A 85 10.91 -6.50 20.94
N TRP A 86 10.12 -7.53 20.62
CA TRP A 86 9.78 -8.60 21.54
C TRP A 86 10.93 -9.59 21.79
N THR A 87 11.72 -9.89 20.76
CA THR A 87 12.78 -10.93 20.80
C THR A 87 14.19 -10.40 21.02
N GLY A 88 14.40 -9.09 20.87
CA GLY A 88 15.71 -8.45 20.86
C GLY A 88 16.53 -8.69 19.58
N GLN A 89 15.88 -9.14 18.50
CA GLN A 89 16.54 -9.40 17.21
C GLN A 89 16.35 -8.24 16.24
N ASP A 90 17.28 -8.08 15.30
CA ASP A 90 17.17 -7.04 14.27
C ASP A 90 16.00 -7.36 13.30
N PRO A 91 15.09 -6.41 13.04
CA PRO A 91 13.93 -6.62 12.17
C PRO A 91 14.31 -7.04 10.74
N ILE A 92 15.43 -6.55 10.20
CA ILE A 92 15.87 -6.89 8.85
C ILE A 92 16.40 -8.32 8.81
N GLU A 93 17.17 -8.74 9.82
CA GLU A 93 17.63 -10.13 9.96
C GLU A 93 16.44 -11.11 10.06
N LEU A 94 15.41 -10.75 10.81
CA LEU A 94 14.17 -11.53 10.93
C LEU A 94 13.49 -11.76 9.58
N LEU A 95 13.38 -10.72 8.75
CA LEU A 95 12.80 -10.82 7.42
C LEU A 95 13.63 -11.73 6.51
N TYR A 96 14.96 -11.61 6.56
CA TYR A 96 15.86 -12.48 5.79
C TYR A 96 15.75 -13.95 6.18
N LEU A 97 15.68 -14.25 7.48
CA LEU A 97 15.53 -15.63 7.98
C LEU A 97 14.23 -16.28 7.49
N ASP A 98 13.17 -15.48 7.32
CA ASP A 98 11.87 -15.92 6.80
C ASP A 98 11.80 -15.87 5.24
N GLY A 99 12.92 -15.61 4.56
CA GLY A 99 13.03 -15.69 3.10
C GLY A 99 12.58 -14.43 2.35
N PHE A 100 12.46 -13.30 3.04
CA PHE A 100 12.17 -12.01 2.42
C PHE A 100 13.47 -11.29 2.08
N GLU A 101 13.58 -10.77 0.86
CA GLU A 101 14.70 -9.89 0.45
C GLU A 101 14.18 -8.45 0.31
N PRO A 102 14.39 -7.57 1.31
CA PRO A 102 13.79 -6.23 1.31
C PRO A 102 14.36 -5.27 0.24
N TRP A 103 15.46 -5.63 -0.43
CA TRP A 103 16.34 -4.67 -1.11
C TRP A 103 16.49 -4.81 -2.63
N GLN A 104 15.84 -5.78 -3.29
CA GLN A 104 16.03 -5.96 -4.75
C GLN A 104 15.47 -4.78 -5.59
N ASP A 105 14.59 -3.95 -5.05
CA ASP A 105 14.00 -2.79 -5.78
C ASP A 105 14.74 -1.45 -5.54
N LEU A 106 15.63 -1.35 -4.53
CA LEU A 106 16.35 -0.10 -4.23
C LEU A 106 17.66 0.05 -5.02
N GLN A 107 18.26 -1.05 -5.48
CA GLN A 107 19.49 -1.01 -6.27
C GLN A 107 19.32 -0.39 -7.68
N HIS A 108 18.08 -0.24 -8.17
CA HIS A 108 17.83 0.47 -9.44
C HIS A 108 17.73 2.01 -9.31
N LYS A 109 17.78 2.56 -8.09
CA LYS A 109 17.75 4.03 -7.87
C LYS A 109 19.06 4.64 -7.40
N GLU A 110 20.14 3.86 -7.30
CA GLU A 110 21.47 4.36 -6.93
C GLU A 110 22.49 4.35 -8.10
N ILE A 111 22.11 4.79 -9.30
CA ILE A 111 23.13 5.30 -10.27
C ILE A 111 22.52 6.45 -11.07
N GLN A 112 22.65 7.68 -10.53
CA GLN A 112 22.97 8.91 -11.28
C GLN A 112 23.06 10.09 -10.29
N ILE A 113 24.00 10.01 -9.35
CA ILE A 113 24.60 11.23 -8.79
C ILE A 113 25.84 11.47 -9.65
N ASN A 114 25.69 12.26 -10.71
CA ASN A 114 26.82 12.81 -11.44
C ASN A 114 27.52 13.82 -10.53
N ILE A 115 28.74 13.48 -10.13
CA ILE A 115 29.75 14.43 -9.65
C ILE A 115 30.28 15.21 -10.85
#